data_AF-A0A949Y6B6-F1
#
_entry.id   AF-A0A949Y6B6-F1
#
_cell.length_a   1.000
_cell.length_b   1.000
_cell.length_c   1.000
_cell.angle_alpha   90.00
_cell.angle_beta   90.00
_cell.angle_gamma   90.00
#
_symmetry.space_group_name_H-M   'P 1'
#
loop_
_entity.id
_entity.type
_entity.pdbx_description
1 polymer ?
#
loop_
_entity_poly.entity_id
_entity_poly.type
_entity_poly.pdbx_seq_one_letter_code
_entity_poly.pdbx_strand_id
1 'polypeptide(L)'
;MVPPTATAAAQPAKRQSVDVLRTIFRKYGIFLVFILMLIVASILSPAFLTITNLINVVRQMSVVGLIALGVTGVIVSAGIDLSSGSVVGLS
;
A
#
# COMPACT_ATOMS: atom_id res chain seq x y z
N MET A 1 -49.48 -42.10 -3.43
CA MET A 1 -48.21 -42.56 -2.85
C MET A 1 -47.24 -41.39 -2.86
N VAL A 2 -46.93 -40.84 -1.67
CA VAL A 2 -45.92 -39.80 -1.36
C VAL A 2 -44.95 -40.50 -0.39
N PRO A 3 -43.58 -40.41 -0.44
CA PRO A 3 -42.72 -39.20 -0.20
C PRO A 3 -41.32 -39.27 -0.94
N PRO A 4 -40.23 -38.48 -0.67
CA PRO A 4 -39.98 -37.43 0.32
C PRO A 4 -39.42 -36.08 -0.21
N THR A 5 -39.75 -35.05 0.57
CA THR A 5 -38.93 -33.90 0.98
C THR A 5 -37.41 -34.08 0.80
N ALA A 6 -36.77 -33.18 0.06
CA ALA A 6 -35.33 -32.91 0.17
C ALA A 6 -35.10 -31.41 0.39
N THR A 7 -35.14 -31.06 1.67
CA THR A 7 -34.47 -29.94 2.31
C THR A 7 -33.03 -29.76 1.79
N ALA A 8 -32.56 -28.51 1.77
CA ALA A 8 -31.17 -28.04 1.95
C ALA A 8 -30.51 -27.32 0.76
N ALA A 9 -30.63 -25.99 0.76
CA ALA A 9 -29.60 -25.11 0.19
C ALA A 9 -29.48 -23.80 1.02
N ALA A 10 -29.32 -23.93 2.34
CA ALA A 10 -29.03 -22.81 3.23
C ALA A 10 -27.52 -22.76 3.55
N GLN A 11 -26.68 -22.44 2.57
CA GLN A 11 -25.29 -22.03 2.83
C GLN A 11 -24.81 -20.89 1.90
N PRO A 12 -25.16 -19.62 2.17
CA PRO A 12 -24.45 -18.49 1.58
C PRO A 12 -23.61 -17.67 2.58
N ALA A 13 -23.91 -17.72 3.89
CA ALA A 13 -23.37 -16.75 4.84
C ALA A 13 -21.86 -16.90 5.13
N LYS A 14 -21.34 -18.13 5.25
CA LYS A 14 -19.95 -18.36 5.70
C LYS A 14 -18.90 -18.17 4.60
N ARG A 15 -19.25 -18.37 3.32
CA ARG A 15 -18.33 -18.17 2.18
C ARG A 15 -18.14 -16.68 1.89
N GLN A 16 -19.24 -15.93 1.88
CA GLN A 16 -19.25 -14.50 1.57
C GLN A 16 -18.38 -13.66 2.52
N SER A 17 -18.36 -13.96 3.83
CA SER A 17 -17.55 -13.20 4.80
C SER A 17 -16.04 -13.38 4.62
N VAL A 18 -15.60 -14.56 4.19
CA VAL A 18 -14.16 -14.85 3.99
C VAL A 18 -13.65 -14.16 2.74
N ASP A 19 -14.50 -14.07 1.71
CA ASP A 19 -14.18 -13.38 0.46
C ASP A 19 -14.07 -11.86 0.65
N VAL A 20 -14.93 -11.27 1.48
CA VAL A 20 -14.84 -9.84 1.85
C VAL A 20 -13.55 -9.55 2.62
N LEU A 21 -13.23 -10.36 3.64
CA LEU A 21 -12.00 -10.18 4.42
C LEU A 21 -10.74 -10.32 3.54
N ARG A 22 -10.69 -11.33 2.66
CA ARG A 22 -9.60 -11.50 1.68
C ARG A 22 -9.46 -10.30 0.75
N THR A 23 -10.59 -9.75 0.29
CA THR A 23 -10.59 -8.61 -0.63
C THR A 23 -10.07 -7.34 0.05
N ILE A 24 -10.47 -7.09 1.30
CA ILE A 24 -9.97 -5.96 2.10
C ILE A 24 -8.47 -6.10 2.35
N PHE A 25 -7.99 -7.29 2.74
CA PHE A 25 -6.55 -7.52 2.94
C PHE A 25 -5.73 -7.34 1.66
N ARG A 26 -6.23 -7.81 0.50
CA ARG A 26 -5.54 -7.58 -0.78
C ARG A 26 -5.49 -6.10 -1.17
N LYS A 27 -6.58 -5.35 -0.92
CA LYS A 27 -6.69 -3.95 -1.33
C LYS A 27 -5.96 -3.00 -0.39
N TYR A 28 -5.95 -3.28 0.92
CA TYR A 28 -5.44 -2.40 1.96
C TYR A 28 -4.24 -2.97 2.73
N GLY A 29 -3.67 -4.10 2.29
CA GLY A 29 -2.56 -4.77 2.98
C GLY A 29 -1.36 -3.86 3.24
N ILE A 30 -1.00 -2.99 2.28
CA ILE A 30 0.09 -2.03 2.47
C ILE A 30 -0.19 -1.02 3.57
N PHE A 31 -1.43 -0.52 3.67
CA PHE A 31 -1.84 0.40 4.73
C PHE A 31 -1.87 -0.31 6.08
N LEU A 32 -2.30 -1.57 6.11
CA LEU A 32 -2.31 -2.38 7.32
C LEU A 32 -0.89 -2.61 7.85
N VAL A 33 0.07 -2.93 6.97
CA VAL A 33 1.49 -3.05 7.32
C VAL A 33 2.06 -1.70 7.78
N PHE A 34 1.70 -0.60 7.11
CA PHE A 34 2.13 0.74 7.51
C PHE A 34 1.67 1.10 8.93
N ILE A 35 0.38 0.91 9.23
CA ILE A 35 -0.19 1.14 10.58
C ILE A 35 0.52 0.27 11.61
N LEU A 36 0.70 -1.03 11.31
CA LEU A 36 1.40 -1.95 12.22
C LEU A 36 2.82 -1.48 12.50
N MET A 37 3.54 -1.02 11.47
CA MET A 37 4.89 -0.50 11.62
C MET A 37 4.92 0.77 12.47
N LEU A 38 3.96 1.69 12.32
CA LEU A 38 3.85 2.88 13.17
C LEU A 38 3.65 2.50 14.65
N ILE A 39 2.77 1.53 14.93
CA ILE A 39 2.51 1.05 16.30
C ILE A 39 3.79 0.46 16.90
N VAL A 40 4.43 -0.47 16.19
CA VAL A 40 5.66 -1.14 16.65
C VAL A 40 6.78 -0.12 16.88
N ALA A 41 6.99 0.82 15.96
CA ALA A 41 7.99 1.87 16.11
C ALA A 41 7.70 2.79 17.29
N SER A 42 6.43 3.11 17.56
CA SER A 42 6.02 3.92 18.70
C SER A 42 6.26 3.23 20.05
N ILE A 43 6.12 1.89 20.10
CA ILE A 43 6.42 1.11 21.30
C ILE A 43 7.93 1.00 21.52
N LEU A 44 8.70 0.76 20.44
CA LEU A 44 10.15 0.61 20.52
C LEU A 44 10.88 1.92 20.83
N SER A 45 10.32 3.05 20.39
CA SER A 45 10.91 4.37 20.59
C SER A 45 9.83 5.38 21.02
N PRO A 46 9.83 5.80 22.30
CA PRO A 46 8.91 6.84 22.79
C PRO A 46 9.06 8.17 22.05
N ALA A 47 10.24 8.42 21.47
CA ALA A 47 10.52 9.63 20.70
C ALA A 47 9.87 9.62 19.30
N PHE A 48 9.45 8.46 18.79
CA PHE A 48 9.03 8.28 17.39
C PHE A 48 7.88 9.22 16.98
N LEU A 49 6.81 9.30 17.79
CA LEU A 49 5.65 10.17 17.51
C LEU A 49 5.76 11.58 18.12
N THR A 50 6.92 11.96 18.67
CA THR A 50 7.09 13.33 19.15
C THR A 50 7.03 14.31 17.99
N ILE A 51 6.47 15.50 18.23
CA ILE A 51 6.36 16.56 17.21
C ILE A 51 7.75 16.89 16.63
N THR A 52 8.77 16.95 17.49
CA THR A 52 10.15 17.18 17.07
C THR A 52 10.64 16.12 16.10
N ASN A 53 10.45 14.83 16.43
CA ASN A 53 10.88 13.75 15.54
C ASN A 53 10.09 13.75 14.22
N LEU A 54 8.77 13.98 14.27
CA LEU A 54 7.95 14.05 13.07
C LEU A 54 8.37 15.20 12.14
N ILE A 55 8.62 16.39 12.70
CA ILE A 55 9.14 17.54 11.94
C ILE A 55 10.52 17.21 11.35
N ASN A 56 11.39 16.54 12.10
CA ASN A 56 12.71 16.16 11.62
C ASN A 56 12.62 15.18 10.44
N VAL A 57 11.78 14.16 10.54
CA VAL A 57 11.54 13.18 9.46
C VAL A 57 10.98 13.88 8.22
N VAL A 58 9.96 14.72 8.36
CA VAL A 58 9.38 15.45 7.23
C VAL A 58 10.43 16.37 6.59
N ARG A 59 11.21 17.11 7.39
CA ARG A 59 12.27 17.97 6.88
C ARG A 59 13.32 17.18 6.11
N GLN A 60 13.77 16.04 6.65
CA GLN A 60 14.75 15.17 6.00
C GLN A 60 14.21 14.65 4.66
N MET A 61 12.96 14.17 4.65
CA MET A 61 12.32 13.69 3.42
C MET A 61 12.10 14.82 2.40
N SER A 62 11.76 16.03 2.83
CA SER A 62 11.61 17.19 1.95
C SER A 62 12.93 17.57 1.25
N VAL A 63 14.05 17.53 1.96
CA VAL A 63 15.37 17.80 1.37
C VAL A 63 15.70 16.74 0.32
N VAL A 64 15.55 15.46 0.66
CA VAL A 64 15.78 14.35 -0.28
C VAL A 64 14.84 14.44 -1.49
N GLY A 65 13.56 14.75 -1.28
CA GLY A 65 12.58 14.93 -2.34
C GLY A 65 12.94 16.08 -3.28
N LEU A 66 13.35 17.22 -2.75
CA LEU A 66 13.75 18.38 -3.56
C LEU A 66 15.01 18.08 -4.39
N ILE A 67 15.98 17.38 -3.82
CA ILE A 67 17.16 16.90 -4.55
C ILE A 67 16.74 15.91 -5.65
N ALA A 68 15.88 14.94 -5.32
CA ALA A 68 15.40 13.94 -6.27
C ALA A 68 14.64 14.58 -7.45
N LEU A 69 13.87 15.64 -7.21
CA LEU A 69 13.23 16.42 -8.28
C LEU A 69 14.26 17.08 -9.20
N GLY A 70 15.30 17.71 -8.62
CA GLY A 70 16.41 18.28 -9.39
C GLY A 70 17.15 17.22 -10.23
N VAL A 71 17.46 16.07 -9.62
CA VAL A 71 18.12 14.94 -10.31
C VAL A 71 17.23 14.36 -11.40
N THR A 72 15.92 14.28 -11.19
CA THR A 72 14.95 13.84 -12.22
C THR A 72 15.01 14.77 -13.43
N GLY A 73 15.03 16.09 -13.22
CA GLY A 73 15.18 17.08 -14.28
C GLY A 73 16.49 16.92 -15.06
N VAL A 74 17.60 16.61 -14.37
CA VAL A 74 18.90 16.33 -15.00
C VAL A 74 18.86 15.06 -15.84
N ILE A 75 18.27 13.96 -15.33
CA ILE A 75 18.15 12.69 -16.07
C ILE A 75 17.37 12.89 -17.38
N VAL A 76 16.23 13.58 -17.31
CA VAL A 76 15.40 13.89 -18.49
C VAL A 76 16.15 14.80 -19.46
N SER A 77 16.84 15.82 -18.96
CA SER A 77 17.56 16.81 -19.80
C SER A 77 18.85 16.27 -20.42
N ALA A 78 19.50 15.29 -19.79
CA ALA A 78 20.70 14.64 -20.28
C ALA A 78 20.43 13.61 -21.38
N GLY A 79 19.17 13.43 -21.81
CA GLY A 79 18.80 12.49 -22.86
C GLY A 79 18.91 11.02 -22.45
N ILE A 80 19.05 10.73 -21.14
CA ILE A 80 18.82 9.40 -20.56
C ILE A 80 17.29 9.26 -20.45
N ASP A 81 16.66 9.33 -21.61
CA ASP A 81 15.25 9.59 -21.75
C ASP A 81 14.46 8.35 -21.33
N LEU A 82 13.82 8.46 -20.17
CA LEU A 82 12.92 7.44 -19.64
C LEU A 82 11.71 7.21 -20.59
N SER A 83 11.46 8.12 -21.54
CA SER A 83 10.42 8.01 -22.58
C SER A 83 10.81 7.15 -23.80
N SER A 84 12.09 7.08 -24.18
CA SER A 84 12.50 6.17 -25.27
C SER A 84 12.28 4.70 -24.87
N GLY A 85 12.38 4.41 -23.57
CA GLY A 85 12.05 3.09 -23.02
C GLY A 85 10.57 2.72 -23.09
N SER A 86 9.63 3.68 -23.00
CA SER A 86 8.19 3.40 -23.14
C SER A 86 7.76 3.21 -24.59
N VAL A 87 8.44 3.84 -25.56
CA VAL A 87 8.25 3.60 -27.00
C VAL A 87 8.74 2.21 -27.42
N VAL A 88 9.90 1.77 -26.91
CA VAL A 88 10.45 0.42 -27.19
C VAL A 88 9.67 -0.69 -26.47
N GLY A 89 9.08 -0.42 -25.30
CA GLY A 89 8.28 -1.40 -24.56
C GLY A 89 6.85 -1.62 -25.11
N LEU A 90 6.36 -0.73 -25.97
CA LEU A 90 5.05 -0.84 -26.63
C LEU A 90 5.16 -1.37 -28.08
N SER A 91 6.38 -1.53 -28.61
CA SER A 91 6.63 -2.06 -29.97
C SER A 91 6.87 -3.56 -30.00
#